data_AF-A0A261CRW9-F1
#
_entry.id   AF-A0A261CRW9-F1
#
_cell.length_a   1.000
_cell.length_b   1.000
_cell.length_c   1.000
_cell.angle_alpha   90.00
_cell.angle_beta   90.00
_cell.angle_gamma   90.00
#
_symmetry.space_group_name_H-M   'P 1'
#
loop_
_entity.id
_entity.type
_entity.pdbx_description
1 polymer ?
#
loop_
_entity_poly.entity_id
_entity_poly.type
_entity_poly.pdbx_seq_one_letter_code
_entity_poly.pdbx_strand_id
1 'polypeptide(L)'
;MISGVPPVFTEFAREIMWAFDVSSETARIGLVVVNGEQNEQPSPVATLNDITSHTNFHSKLELLKDNYADFHHSGQLLAHNLDVISDDNGYSSTKEGYRTTIKNHLLLYITSSTAFNVDPVPFVQNMLARKQYGMVTVGYGDGLDFHKLKNLAGGASCAFSAKSPTDLNSLIKPIQRLIMTADATGGAYCIP
;
A
#
# COMPACT_ATOMS: atom_id res chain seq x y z
N MET A 1 -13.22 15.64 5.06
CA MET A 1 -13.31 14.20 5.30
C MET A 1 -12.11 13.83 6.14
N ILE A 2 -12.34 13.22 7.30
CA ILE A 2 -11.31 12.96 8.29
C ILE A 2 -10.54 11.70 7.86
N SER A 3 -9.21 11.74 7.84
CA SER A 3 -8.36 10.62 7.41
C SER A 3 -8.21 9.64 8.57
N GLY A 4 -8.40 8.34 8.34
CA GLY A 4 -8.25 7.28 9.33
C GLY A 4 -8.38 5.93 8.62
N VAL A 5 -7.88 4.85 9.23
CA VAL A 5 -7.94 3.49 8.66
C VAL A 5 -9.30 2.87 8.99
N PRO A 6 -10.23 2.74 8.01
CA PRO A 6 -11.50 2.11 8.25
C PRO A 6 -11.31 0.59 8.45
N PRO A 7 -12.12 -0.08 9.30
CA PRO A 7 -12.02 -1.54 9.51
C PRO A 7 -12.10 -2.38 8.22
N VAL A 8 -12.80 -1.87 7.20
CA VAL A 8 -12.92 -2.54 5.90
C VAL A 8 -11.58 -2.63 5.16
N PHE A 9 -10.62 -1.72 5.42
CA PHE A 9 -9.30 -1.76 4.79
C PHE A 9 -8.41 -2.82 5.41
N THR A 10 -8.45 -2.99 6.73
CA THR A 10 -7.65 -4.01 7.42
C THR A 10 -8.14 -5.40 7.06
N GLU A 11 -9.46 -5.62 7.01
CA GLU A 11 -10.03 -6.87 6.51
C GLU A 11 -9.64 -7.14 5.04
N PHE A 12 -9.79 -6.15 4.15
CA PHE A 12 -9.41 -6.31 2.75
C PHE A 12 -7.91 -6.64 2.57
N ALA A 13 -7.02 -5.97 3.31
CA ALA A 13 -5.59 -6.27 3.29
C ALA A 13 -5.29 -7.69 3.79
N ARG A 14 -5.99 -8.15 4.85
CA ARG A 14 -5.91 -9.53 5.35
C ARG A 14 -6.26 -10.53 4.26
N GLU A 15 -7.41 -10.35 3.60
CA GLU A 15 -7.90 -11.29 2.58
C GLU A 15 -7.03 -11.31 1.32
N ILE A 16 -6.45 -10.18 0.91
CA ILE A 16 -5.45 -10.16 -0.18
C ILE A 16 -4.28 -11.07 0.18
N MET A 17 -3.71 -10.88 1.37
CA MET A 17 -2.48 -11.60 1.74
C MET A 17 -2.71 -13.08 2.05
N TRP A 18 -3.95 -13.49 2.37
CA TRP A 18 -4.29 -14.89 2.68
C TRP A 18 -3.94 -15.89 1.57
N ALA A 19 -3.85 -15.43 0.31
CA ALA A 19 -3.43 -16.26 -0.81
C ALA A 19 -1.91 -16.52 -0.88
N PHE A 20 -1.11 -15.91 -0.01
CA PHE A 20 0.34 -16.01 0.01
C PHE A 20 0.81 -16.66 1.31
N ASP A 21 1.92 -17.39 1.19
CA ASP A 21 2.66 -17.86 2.37
C ASP A 21 3.41 -16.67 2.97
N VAL A 22 2.97 -16.18 4.12
CA VAL A 22 3.52 -15.01 4.80
C VAL A 22 4.56 -15.47 5.81
N SER A 23 5.83 -15.19 5.54
CA SER A 23 6.96 -15.54 6.40
C SER A 23 8.21 -14.73 6.07
N SER A 24 9.29 -14.93 6.85
CA SER A 24 10.60 -14.33 6.54
C SER A 24 11.17 -14.84 5.21
N GLU A 25 10.80 -16.03 4.75
CA GLU A 25 11.40 -16.66 3.56
C GLU A 25 10.57 -16.41 2.28
N THR A 26 9.27 -16.26 2.42
CA THR A 26 8.31 -16.19 1.31
C THR A 26 7.74 -14.78 1.13
N ALA A 27 6.49 -14.50 1.45
CA ALA A 27 5.94 -13.14 1.32
C ALA A 27 6.21 -12.30 2.59
N ARG A 28 6.89 -11.17 2.42
CA ARG A 28 7.15 -10.18 3.48
C ARG A 28 6.18 -9.02 3.35
N ILE A 29 5.61 -8.59 4.47
CA ILE A 29 4.61 -7.52 4.52
C ILE A 29 5.17 -6.38 5.37
N GLY A 30 5.01 -5.17 4.85
CA GLY A 30 5.24 -3.92 5.57
C GLY A 30 3.92 -3.17 5.74
N LEU A 31 3.80 -2.37 6.80
CA LEU A 31 2.61 -1.56 7.07
C LEU A 31 3.00 -0.12 7.37
N VAL A 32 2.43 0.80 6.62
CA VAL A 32 2.60 2.25 6.78
C VAL A 32 1.23 2.90 6.73
N VAL A 33 1.01 3.87 7.62
CA VAL A 33 -0.22 4.68 7.61
C VAL A 33 0.11 6.10 7.18
N VAL A 34 -0.77 6.68 6.37
CA VAL A 34 -0.61 8.02 5.80
C VAL A 34 -1.51 9.00 6.55
N ASN A 35 -0.91 9.94 7.28
CA ASN A 35 -1.62 11.07 7.92
C ASN A 35 -1.49 12.33 7.04
N GLY A 36 -2.35 13.33 7.24
CA GLY A 36 -2.29 14.65 6.59
C GLY A 36 -1.37 15.66 7.29
N GLU A 37 -0.95 15.41 8.53
CA GLU A 37 -0.13 16.34 9.32
C GLU A 37 1.31 15.86 9.46
N GLN A 38 2.29 16.75 9.21
CA GLN A 38 3.71 16.38 9.13
C GLN A 38 4.28 16.02 10.50
N ASN A 39 3.87 16.74 11.54
CA ASN A 39 4.36 16.55 12.91
C ASN A 39 3.73 15.35 13.61
N GLU A 40 2.71 14.73 12.99
CA GLU A 40 1.98 13.58 13.51
C GLU A 40 2.06 12.38 12.56
N GLN A 41 3.07 12.34 11.68
CA GLN A 41 3.32 11.16 10.87
C GLN A 41 3.74 10.00 11.77
N PRO A 42 3.00 8.89 11.78
CA PRO A 42 3.44 7.73 12.51
C PRO A 42 4.64 7.09 11.81
N SER A 43 5.56 6.55 12.61
CA SER A 43 6.53 5.59 12.08
C SER A 43 5.81 4.42 11.41
N PRO A 44 6.45 3.71 10.47
CA PRO A 44 5.92 2.45 9.96
C PRO A 44 5.48 1.52 11.09
N VAL A 45 4.29 0.95 10.96
CA VAL A 45 3.68 0.05 11.95
C VAL A 45 4.34 -1.33 11.93
N ALA A 46 4.86 -1.70 10.75
CA ALA A 46 5.71 -2.86 10.54
C ALA A 46 6.69 -2.59 9.39
N THR A 47 7.94 -3.00 9.56
CA THR A 47 8.90 -3.16 8.46
C THR A 47 8.77 -4.55 7.83
N LEU A 48 9.50 -4.82 6.75
CA LEU A 48 9.36 -6.08 5.98
C LEU A 48 9.83 -7.32 6.76
N ASN A 49 10.55 -7.15 7.87
CA ASN A 49 10.96 -8.24 8.76
C ASN A 49 10.03 -8.45 9.97
N ASP A 50 9.15 -7.50 10.26
CA ASP A 50 8.33 -7.52 11.48
C ASP A 50 7.17 -8.53 11.41
N ILE A 51 6.70 -8.86 10.20
CA ILE A 51 5.57 -9.74 9.97
C ILE A 51 6.06 -11.10 9.47
N THR A 52 6.03 -12.09 10.36
CA THR A 52 6.57 -13.45 10.10
C THR A 52 5.52 -14.55 9.96
N SER A 53 4.24 -14.21 10.11
CA SER A 53 3.11 -15.14 9.96
C SER A 53 1.79 -14.40 9.74
N HIS A 54 0.77 -15.12 9.27
CA HIS A 54 -0.61 -14.62 9.18
C HIS A 54 -1.17 -14.15 10.53
N THR A 55 -0.86 -14.87 11.62
CA THR A 55 -1.28 -14.47 12.98
C THR A 55 -0.68 -13.12 13.37
N ASN A 56 0.62 -12.95 13.15
CA ASN A 56 1.31 -11.70 13.45
C ASN A 56 0.85 -10.55 12.55
N PHE A 57 0.58 -10.83 11.27
CA PHE A 57 -0.03 -9.85 10.37
C PHE A 57 -1.40 -9.39 10.89
N HIS A 58 -2.27 -10.34 11.26
CA HIS A 58 -3.58 -10.03 11.81
C HIS A 58 -3.49 -9.18 13.08
N SER A 59 -2.57 -9.49 14.02
CA SER A 59 -2.37 -8.66 15.21
C SER A 59 -1.95 -7.23 14.88
N LYS A 60 -1.10 -7.03 13.86
CA LYS A 60 -0.72 -5.67 13.41
C LYS A 60 -1.90 -4.92 12.79
N LEU A 61 -2.76 -5.62 12.06
CA LEU A 61 -3.99 -5.04 11.49
C LEU A 61 -4.99 -4.63 12.58
N GLU A 62 -5.13 -5.37 13.68
CA GLU A 62 -5.96 -4.95 14.82
C GLU A 62 -5.40 -3.69 15.49
N LEU A 63 -4.07 -3.56 15.63
CA LEU A 63 -3.45 -2.31 16.12
C LEU A 63 -3.77 -1.11 15.22
N LEU A 64 -3.88 -1.31 13.90
CA LEU A 64 -4.31 -0.26 12.97
C LEU A 64 -5.74 0.19 13.26
N LYS A 65 -6.64 -0.77 13.45
CA LYS A 65 -8.05 -0.51 13.74
C LYS A 65 -8.23 0.29 15.04
N ASP A 66 -7.43 -0.02 16.06
CA ASP A 66 -7.62 0.56 17.39
C ASP A 66 -6.91 1.92 17.55
N ASN A 67 -5.74 2.11 16.92
CA ASN A 67 -4.90 3.29 17.15
C ASN A 67 -4.91 4.32 16.00
N TYR A 68 -5.47 3.96 14.84
CA TYR A 68 -5.39 4.80 13.63
C TYR A 68 -6.75 4.96 12.93
N ALA A 69 -7.86 4.71 13.64
CA ALA A 69 -9.21 4.85 13.09
C ALA A 69 -9.57 6.29 12.68
N ASP A 70 -8.89 7.28 13.25
CA ASP A 70 -9.15 8.70 13.03
C ASP A 70 -7.88 9.52 13.35
N PHE A 71 -7.37 10.27 12.38
CA PHE A 71 -6.25 11.20 12.54
C PHE A 71 -6.66 12.62 12.89
N HIS A 72 -7.96 12.92 12.93
CA HIS A 72 -8.57 14.23 13.16
C HIS A 72 -8.13 15.35 12.20
N HIS A 73 -7.32 15.01 11.20
CA HIS A 73 -6.78 15.94 10.21
C HIS A 73 -7.25 15.54 8.80
N SER A 74 -7.43 16.57 7.96
CA SER A 74 -7.64 16.37 6.53
C SER A 74 -6.30 16.33 5.81
N GLY A 75 -6.28 15.68 4.65
CA GLY A 75 -5.08 15.63 3.83
C GLY A 75 -4.38 14.27 3.91
N GLN A 76 -3.38 14.11 3.07
CA GLN A 76 -2.54 12.92 2.96
C GLN A 76 -1.13 13.31 2.52
N LEU A 77 -0.15 13.02 3.37
CA LEU A 77 1.27 13.21 3.08
C LEU A 77 1.89 12.00 2.37
N LEU A 78 1.17 11.43 1.40
CA LEU A 78 1.61 10.22 0.68
C LEU A 78 3.01 10.39 0.05
N ALA A 79 3.31 11.56 -0.52
CA ALA A 79 4.64 11.84 -1.09
C ALA A 79 5.76 11.69 -0.04
N HIS A 80 5.53 12.15 1.20
CA HIS A 80 6.48 11.99 2.30
C HIS A 80 6.63 10.53 2.71
N ASN A 81 5.53 9.78 2.86
CA ASN A 81 5.61 8.36 3.20
C ASN A 81 6.30 7.54 2.09
N LEU A 82 6.12 7.91 0.82
CA LEU A 82 6.82 7.27 -0.29
C LEU A 82 8.33 7.51 -0.24
N ASP A 83 8.77 8.71 0.16
CA ASP A 83 10.19 9.01 0.37
C ASP A 83 10.79 8.13 1.49
N VAL A 84 10.08 8.00 2.62
CA VAL A 84 10.48 7.12 3.73
C VAL A 84 10.56 5.66 3.31
N ILE A 85 9.54 5.16 2.58
CA ILE A 85 9.50 3.76 2.13
C ILE A 85 10.60 3.48 1.10
N SER A 86 10.94 4.47 0.27
CA SER A 86 11.92 4.32 -0.81
C SER A 86 13.38 4.56 -0.37
N ASP A 87 13.64 4.82 0.91
CA ASP A 87 15.00 4.99 1.42
C ASP A 87 15.73 3.64 1.55
N ASP A 88 16.75 3.44 0.72
CA ASP A 88 17.58 2.23 0.68
C ASP A 88 18.44 2.04 1.95
N ASN A 89 18.64 3.10 2.74
CA ASN A 89 19.33 3.01 4.04
C ASN A 89 18.35 2.83 5.21
N GLY A 90 17.05 2.99 4.96
CA GLY A 90 15.98 2.89 5.93
C GLY A 90 15.07 1.70 5.60
N TYR A 91 13.82 2.01 5.25
CA TYR A 91 12.75 1.03 5.08
C TYR A 91 13.04 0.02 3.96
N SER A 92 13.67 0.46 2.86
CA SER A 92 14.06 -0.41 1.74
C SER A 92 15.46 -1.01 1.90
N SER A 93 16.00 -1.04 3.12
CA SER A 93 17.28 -1.71 3.39
C SER A 93 17.11 -3.21 3.64
N THR A 94 18.17 -3.98 3.41
CA THR A 94 18.18 -5.42 3.74
C THR A 94 18.07 -5.69 5.24
N LYS A 95 18.41 -4.71 6.09
CA LYS A 95 18.24 -4.79 7.55
C LYS A 95 16.77 -4.79 7.94
N GLU A 96 15.96 -4.02 7.22
CA GLU A 96 14.51 -3.92 7.41
C GLU A 96 13.71 -4.97 6.63
N GLY A 97 14.39 -5.85 5.89
CA GLY A 97 13.78 -7.01 5.25
C GLY A 97 13.54 -6.86 3.76
N TYR A 98 14.03 -5.79 3.14
CA TYR A 98 14.03 -5.66 1.69
C TYR A 98 14.94 -6.72 1.05
N ARG A 99 14.50 -7.31 -0.07
CA ARG A 99 15.25 -8.36 -0.79
C ARG A 99 15.58 -7.90 -2.20
N THR A 100 16.83 -7.52 -2.44
CA THR A 100 17.29 -7.02 -3.75
C THR A 100 17.34 -8.07 -4.85
N THR A 101 17.20 -9.36 -4.49
CA THR A 101 17.29 -10.49 -5.43
C THR A 101 15.94 -10.87 -6.06
N ILE A 102 14.82 -10.32 -5.55
CA ILE A 102 13.50 -10.52 -6.15
C ILE A 102 13.10 -9.26 -6.92
N LYS A 103 12.17 -9.42 -7.86
CA LYS A 103 11.63 -8.27 -8.63
C LYS A 103 10.24 -7.88 -8.15
N ASN A 104 9.58 -8.77 -7.43
CA ASN A 104 8.21 -8.62 -6.99
C ASN A 104 8.12 -7.74 -5.73
N HIS A 105 8.33 -6.43 -5.91
CA HIS A 105 8.13 -5.40 -4.89
C HIS A 105 6.89 -4.58 -5.23
N LEU A 106 5.95 -4.48 -4.29
CA LEU A 106 4.67 -3.79 -4.50
C LEU A 106 4.33 -2.86 -3.34
N LEU A 107 3.81 -1.68 -3.68
CA LEU A 107 3.01 -0.86 -2.78
C LEU A 107 1.52 -1.02 -3.11
N LEU A 108 0.75 -1.54 -2.16
CA LEU A 108 -0.71 -1.53 -2.21
C LEU A 108 -1.22 -0.33 -1.41
N TYR A 109 -1.70 0.69 -2.11
CA TYR A 109 -2.21 1.91 -1.49
C TYR A 109 -3.74 1.90 -1.46
N ILE A 110 -4.32 1.84 -0.27
CA ILE A 110 -5.76 1.80 -0.03
C ILE A 110 -6.18 3.13 0.61
N THR A 111 -7.16 3.82 0.05
CA THR A 111 -7.58 5.15 0.55
C THR A 111 -9.05 5.44 0.33
N SER A 112 -9.62 6.30 1.18
CA SER A 112 -10.95 6.90 1.02
C SER A 112 -10.91 8.35 0.54
N SER A 113 -9.72 8.89 0.25
CA SER A 113 -9.55 10.28 -0.18
C SER A 113 -8.44 10.41 -1.22
N THR A 114 -8.50 11.46 -2.04
CA THR A 114 -7.41 11.90 -2.93
C THR A 114 -6.99 13.34 -2.64
N ALA A 115 -7.31 13.84 -1.44
CA ALA A 115 -6.85 15.14 -0.95
C ALA A 115 -5.39 15.01 -0.50
N PHE A 116 -4.46 15.02 -1.45
CA PHE A 116 -3.02 15.00 -1.16
C PHE A 116 -2.52 16.40 -0.81
N ASN A 117 -1.65 16.50 0.20
CA ASN A 117 -1.02 17.77 0.58
C ASN A 117 -0.01 18.21 -0.50
N VAL A 118 0.67 17.24 -1.10
CA VAL A 118 1.62 17.39 -2.20
C VAL A 118 1.28 16.34 -3.25
N ASP A 119 1.32 16.71 -4.54
CA ASP A 119 1.06 15.76 -5.62
C ASP A 119 2.09 14.60 -5.57
N PRO A 120 1.68 13.35 -5.30
CA PRO A 120 2.60 12.22 -5.20
C PRO A 120 3.00 11.65 -6.56
N VAL A 121 2.33 12.04 -7.66
CA VAL A 121 2.55 11.44 -8.99
C VAL A 121 4.02 11.51 -9.44
N PRO A 122 4.75 12.63 -9.33
CA PRO A 122 6.15 12.68 -9.75
C PRO A 122 7.06 11.71 -8.96
N PHE A 123 6.79 11.54 -7.65
CA PHE A 123 7.54 10.61 -6.80
C PHE A 123 7.30 9.18 -7.23
N VAL A 124 6.03 8.81 -7.44
CA VAL A 124 5.67 7.47 -7.88
C VAL A 124 6.23 7.17 -9.27
N GLN A 125 6.16 8.11 -10.21
CA GLN A 125 6.72 7.90 -11.55
C GLN A 125 8.23 7.63 -11.52
N ASN A 126 8.97 8.32 -10.65
CA ASN A 126 10.40 8.06 -10.44
C ASN A 126 10.64 6.67 -9.82
N MET A 127 9.88 6.29 -8.79
CA MET A 127 9.94 4.98 -8.14
C MET A 127 9.64 3.83 -9.13
N LEU A 128 8.58 3.97 -9.95
CA LEU A 128 8.21 3.02 -11.00
C LEU A 128 9.31 2.93 -12.08
N ALA A 129 9.87 4.06 -12.53
CA ALA A 129 10.94 4.09 -13.54
C ALA A 129 12.21 3.38 -13.06
N ARG A 130 12.53 3.47 -11.77
CA ARG A 130 13.64 2.75 -11.12
C ARG A 130 13.35 1.28 -10.87
N LYS A 131 12.11 0.83 -11.09
CA LYS A 131 11.61 -0.51 -10.76
C LYS A 131 11.85 -0.88 -9.29
N GLN A 132 11.80 0.12 -8.41
CA GLN A 132 12.00 -0.07 -6.97
C GLN A 132 10.77 -0.75 -6.36
N TYR A 133 9.58 -0.27 -6.72
CA TYR A 133 8.30 -0.89 -6.42
C TYR A 133 7.37 -0.72 -7.61
N GLY A 134 6.46 -1.69 -7.83
CA GLY A 134 5.20 -1.44 -8.51
C GLY A 134 4.19 -0.79 -7.56
N MET A 135 3.08 -0.27 -8.09
CA MET A 135 2.02 0.32 -7.27
C MET A 135 0.63 -0.12 -7.74
N VAL A 136 -0.20 -0.56 -6.80
CA VAL A 136 -1.64 -0.79 -6.98
C VAL A 136 -2.38 0.19 -6.11
N THR A 137 -3.37 0.89 -6.66
CA THR A 137 -4.21 1.82 -5.91
C THR A 137 -5.62 1.29 -5.77
N VAL A 138 -6.20 1.46 -4.58
CA VAL A 138 -7.58 1.06 -4.28
C VAL A 138 -8.28 2.24 -3.60
N GLY A 139 -9.16 2.89 -4.34
CA GLY A 139 -10.03 3.94 -3.82
C GLY A 139 -11.34 3.36 -3.28
N TYR A 140 -11.73 3.71 -2.06
CA TYR A 140 -12.97 3.27 -1.45
C TYR A 140 -13.89 4.45 -1.08
N GLY A 141 -15.11 4.47 -1.62
CA GLY A 141 -16.11 5.50 -1.38
C GLY A 141 -16.33 6.44 -2.56
N ASP A 142 -16.97 7.57 -2.29
CA ASP A 142 -17.34 8.57 -3.30
C ASP A 142 -16.41 9.80 -3.24
N GLY A 143 -16.36 10.57 -4.34
CA GLY A 143 -15.61 11.83 -4.41
C GLY A 143 -14.09 11.69 -4.61
N LEU A 144 -13.60 10.47 -4.85
CA LEU A 144 -12.21 10.19 -5.20
C LEU A 144 -11.89 10.63 -6.63
N ASP A 145 -10.73 11.27 -6.82
CA ASP A 145 -10.16 11.52 -8.15
C ASP A 145 -9.52 10.23 -8.69
N PHE A 146 -10.32 9.43 -9.39
CA PHE A 146 -9.85 8.17 -9.94
C PHE A 146 -8.81 8.35 -11.06
N HIS A 147 -8.75 9.53 -11.71
CA HIS A 147 -7.69 9.81 -12.67
C HIS A 147 -6.33 9.93 -11.97
N LYS A 148 -6.27 10.61 -10.81
CA LYS A 148 -5.06 10.63 -9.97
C LYS A 148 -4.65 9.23 -9.50
N LEU A 149 -5.60 8.40 -9.06
CA LEU A 149 -5.29 7.03 -8.62
C LEU A 149 -4.72 6.16 -9.76
N LYS A 150 -5.18 6.35 -11.01
CA LYS A 150 -4.59 5.72 -12.20
C LYS A 150 -3.16 6.18 -12.46
N ASN A 151 -2.91 7.49 -12.36
CA ASN A 151 -1.57 8.04 -12.58
C ASN A 151 -0.59 7.57 -11.50
N LEU A 152 -1.04 7.46 -10.24
CA LEU A 152 -0.24 6.87 -9.16
C LEU A 152 0.01 5.38 -9.41
N ALA A 153 -0.97 4.61 -9.83
CA ALA A 153 -0.75 3.20 -10.14
C ALA A 153 0.14 2.98 -11.39
N GLY A 154 0.48 4.04 -12.14
CA GLY A 154 1.21 3.91 -13.42
C GLY A 154 0.35 3.39 -14.57
N GLY A 155 -0.98 3.29 -14.41
CA GLY A 155 -1.89 2.81 -15.43
C GLY A 155 -3.24 2.35 -14.88
N ALA A 156 -4.23 2.25 -15.77
CA ALA A 156 -5.59 1.87 -15.37
C ALA A 156 -5.74 0.41 -14.93
N SER A 157 -4.85 -0.49 -15.36
CA SER A 157 -4.90 -1.92 -14.99
C SER A 157 -4.60 -2.19 -13.51
N CYS A 158 -4.07 -1.21 -12.79
CA CYS A 158 -3.65 -1.32 -11.40
C CYS A 158 -4.35 -0.33 -10.47
N ALA A 159 -5.31 0.44 -10.98
CA ALA A 159 -6.12 1.32 -10.18
C ALA A 159 -7.53 0.75 -10.09
N PHE A 160 -7.99 0.56 -8.88
CA PHE A 160 -9.29 -0.01 -8.57
C PHE A 160 -10.12 0.95 -7.73
N SER A 161 -11.43 0.87 -7.88
CA SER A 161 -12.38 1.66 -7.10
C SER A 161 -13.51 0.77 -6.60
N ALA A 162 -13.89 0.96 -5.35
CA ALA A 162 -15.03 0.29 -4.73
C ALA A 162 -15.89 1.33 -4.01
N LYS A 163 -17.21 1.12 -3.97
CA LYS A 163 -18.15 2.00 -3.25
C LYS A 163 -18.83 1.31 -2.06
N SER A 164 -18.69 -0.01 -1.98
CA SER A 164 -19.25 -0.83 -0.93
C SER A 164 -18.25 -1.92 -0.51
N PRO A 165 -18.42 -2.52 0.68
CA PRO A 165 -17.58 -3.66 1.09
C PRO A 165 -17.66 -4.84 0.11
N THR A 166 -18.81 -5.04 -0.53
CA THR A 166 -18.98 -6.10 -1.54
C THR A 166 -18.15 -5.81 -2.78
N ASP A 167 -18.16 -4.57 -3.27
CA ASP A 167 -17.32 -4.17 -4.39
C ASP A 167 -15.83 -4.32 -4.04
N LEU A 168 -15.44 -3.90 -2.83
CA LEU A 168 -14.06 -4.01 -2.36
C LEU A 168 -13.61 -5.48 -2.32
N ASN A 169 -14.44 -6.37 -1.78
CA ASN A 169 -14.15 -7.81 -1.76
C ASN A 169 -14.04 -8.41 -3.17
N SER A 170 -14.77 -7.88 -4.15
CA SER A 170 -14.65 -8.32 -5.55
C SER A 170 -13.28 -8.04 -6.17
N LEU A 171 -12.51 -7.09 -5.61
CA LEU A 171 -11.17 -6.70 -6.08
C LEU A 171 -10.06 -7.63 -5.59
N ILE A 172 -10.31 -8.45 -4.57
CA ILE A 172 -9.30 -9.32 -3.93
C ILE A 172 -8.63 -10.24 -4.97
N LYS A 173 -9.43 -11.02 -5.71
CA LYS A 173 -8.90 -11.99 -6.69
C LYS A 173 -8.15 -11.34 -7.86
N PRO A 174 -8.66 -10.25 -8.48
CA PRO A 174 -7.90 -9.50 -9.47
C PRO A 174 -6.53 -9.03 -8.97
N ILE A 175 -6.46 -8.46 -7.77
CA ILE A 175 -5.21 -7.94 -7.20
C ILE A 175 -4.25 -9.08 -6.86
N GLN A 176 -4.73 -10.17 -6.26
CA GLN A 176 -3.92 -11.38 -6.02
C GLN A 176 -3.30 -11.90 -7.31
N ARG A 177 -4.06 -11.93 -8.42
CA ARG A 177 -3.54 -12.35 -9.72
C ARG A 177 -2.42 -11.44 -10.21
N LEU A 178 -2.57 -10.11 -10.09
CA LEU A 178 -1.50 -9.16 -10.45
C LEU A 178 -0.21 -9.48 -9.69
N ILE A 179 -0.31 -9.65 -8.37
CA ILE A 179 0.84 -9.97 -7.50
C ILE A 179 1.49 -11.30 -7.91
N MET A 180 0.70 -12.34 -8.16
CA MET A 180 1.21 -13.67 -8.55
C MET A 180 1.94 -13.65 -9.89
N THR A 181 1.53 -12.79 -10.83
CA THR A 181 2.13 -12.74 -12.17
C THR A 181 3.29 -11.76 -12.31
N ALA A 182 3.49 -10.87 -11.34
CA ALA A 182 4.45 -9.78 -11.46
C ALA A 182 5.92 -10.24 -11.59
N ASP A 183 6.30 -11.37 -10.99
CA ASP A 183 7.67 -11.86 -11.11
C ASP A 183 8.01 -12.28 -12.56
N ALA A 184 7.04 -12.88 -13.26
CA ALA A 184 7.17 -13.25 -14.67
C ALA A 184 7.28 -12.03 -15.60
N THR A 185 6.77 -10.87 -15.19
CA THR A 185 6.88 -9.59 -15.92
C THR A 185 8.07 -8.75 -15.44
N GLY A 186 8.95 -9.30 -14.61
CA GLY A 186 10.13 -8.62 -14.09
C GLY A 186 9.81 -7.52 -13.08
N GLY A 187 8.75 -7.69 -12.29
CA GLY A 187 8.28 -6.73 -11.29
C GLY A 187 7.34 -5.65 -11.84
N ALA A 188 6.96 -5.74 -13.12
CA ALA A 188 6.07 -4.78 -13.74
C ALA A 188 4.60 -5.15 -13.47
N TYR A 189 3.94 -4.37 -12.62
CA TYR A 189 2.53 -4.54 -12.31
C TYR A 189 1.61 -3.92 -13.35
N CYS A 190 2.00 -2.74 -13.84
CA CYS A 190 1.16 -1.87 -14.64
C CYS A 190 1.97 -1.51 -15.87
N ILE A 191 1.49 -1.92 -17.02
CA ILE A 191 2.09 -1.58 -18.31
C ILE A 191 1.17 -0.49 -18.90
N PRO A 192 1.71 0.67 -19.30
CA PRO A 192 0.94 1.71 -19.99
C PRO A 192 0.20 1.19 -21.23
#